data_AF-A0A938TCD7-F1
#
_entry.id   AF-A0A938TCD7-F1
#
_cell.length_a   1.000
_cell.length_b   1.000
_cell.length_c   1.000
_cell.angle_alpha   90.00
_cell.angle_beta   90.00
_cell.angle_gamma   90.00
#
_symmetry.space_group_name_H-M   'P 1'
#
loop_
_entity.id
_entity.type
_entity.pdbx_description
1 polymer ?
#
loop_
_entity_poly.entity_id
_entity_poly.type
_entity_poly.pdbx_seq_one_letter_code
_entity_poly.pdbx_strand_id
1 'polypeptide(L)'
;MKNLAFVFFLGFLIITLNSCDDQVEPKTDFSQVYTLNCIIRTDSSFQVATITRSYNVDGYDPYTNTDDPFIKGAKVRIYYNNNVYNLKDTSIARSADSRYKAPINFYYTKNLFPQHSLPIRIEAELPNGKVLSSSGEIISPNTLYLYSSSPSIPSLNPTSRINFNWGELGLIYRTKGVYYAPELAILYTHEKDGVKTNYQKKVAMYYIPGSPDKQPVYPQIQTNILSAGFEIDAITRAMEEISSGDPNKKNYRIEKAFFRLLAMDAGLATFYSAQKIFLDEFSVRLNQPEITNITGGLGVFGTYTIKNIELEIQPAFIESFGYRY
;
A
#
# COMPACT_ATOMS: atom_id res chain seq x y z
N MET A 1 53.17 37.99 -44.88
CA MET A 1 53.00 37.09 -43.70
C MET A 1 52.15 37.68 -42.58
N LYS A 2 52.29 38.97 -42.21
CA LYS A 2 51.46 39.61 -41.14
C LYS A 2 49.95 39.57 -41.41
N ASN A 3 49.51 39.72 -42.65
CA ASN A 3 48.06 39.72 -42.99
C ASN A 3 47.43 38.33 -42.95
N LEU A 4 48.22 37.25 -43.07
CA LEU A 4 47.71 35.87 -43.02
C LEU A 4 47.48 35.42 -41.57
N ALA A 5 48.36 35.85 -40.65
CA ALA A 5 48.24 35.58 -39.22
C ALA A 5 47.00 36.27 -38.62
N PHE A 6 46.67 37.48 -39.09
CA PHE A 6 45.47 38.20 -38.64
C PHE A 6 44.18 37.49 -39.08
N VAL A 7 44.14 36.97 -40.31
CA VAL A 7 42.99 36.19 -40.81
C VAL A 7 42.83 34.88 -40.06
N PHE A 8 43.93 34.19 -39.73
CA PHE A 8 43.89 32.99 -38.89
C PHE A 8 43.41 33.29 -37.45
N PHE A 9 43.86 34.40 -36.87
CA PHE A 9 43.45 34.82 -35.53
C PHE A 9 41.97 35.22 -35.49
N LEU A 10 41.48 35.94 -36.51
CA LEU A 10 40.08 36.33 -36.64
C LEU A 10 39.18 35.12 -36.91
N GLY A 11 39.63 34.17 -37.73
CA GLY A 11 38.93 32.90 -37.96
C GLY A 11 38.85 32.03 -36.71
N PHE A 12 39.94 31.96 -35.92
CA PHE A 12 39.96 31.23 -34.65
C PHE A 12 39.00 31.86 -33.62
N LEU A 13 38.93 33.19 -33.55
CA LEU A 13 38.02 33.90 -32.65
C LEU A 13 36.54 33.62 -32.97
N ILE A 14 36.18 33.56 -34.26
CA ILE A 14 34.81 33.26 -34.71
C ILE A 14 34.42 31.81 -34.38
N ILE A 15 35.37 30.87 -34.41
CA ILE A 15 35.13 29.47 -34.03
C ILE A 15 34.93 29.34 -32.51
N THR A 16 35.66 30.09 -31.69
CA THR A 16 35.47 30.07 -30.21
C THR A 16 34.17 30.72 -29.73
N LEU A 17 33.60 31.65 -30.51
CA LEU A 17 32.35 32.34 -30.16
C LEU A 17 31.09 31.61 -30.64
N ASN A 18 31.23 30.58 -31.48
CA ASN A 18 30.14 29.69 -31.92
C ASN A 18 30.25 28.29 -31.29
N SER A 19 30.94 28.16 -30.15
CA SER A 19 30.80 26.97 -29.33
C SER A 19 29.35 26.92 -28.86
N CYS A 20 28.58 25.97 -29.40
CA CYS A 20 27.26 25.64 -28.88
C CYS A 20 27.37 25.46 -27.36
N ASP A 21 26.43 26.08 -26.65
CA ASP A 21 26.25 25.88 -25.23
C ASP A 21 25.73 24.44 -25.06
N ASP A 22 26.65 23.46 -25.05
CA ASP A 22 26.36 22.03 -24.85
C ASP A 22 26.00 21.72 -23.38
N GLN A 23 25.39 22.68 -22.68
CA GLN A 23 24.75 22.42 -21.40
C GLN A 23 23.44 21.67 -21.67
N VAL A 24 23.55 20.35 -21.74
CA VAL A 24 22.39 19.46 -21.61
C VAL A 24 21.84 19.66 -20.20
N GLU A 25 20.75 20.41 -20.06
CA GLU A 25 19.95 20.43 -18.85
C GLU A 25 19.00 19.23 -18.90
N PRO A 26 19.25 18.15 -18.14
CA PRO A 26 18.37 16.99 -18.10
C PRO A 26 17.00 17.28 -17.45
N LYS A 27 16.79 18.46 -16.86
CA LYS A 27 15.48 18.88 -16.38
C LYS A 27 14.64 19.52 -17.48
N THR A 28 13.41 19.05 -17.59
CA THR A 28 12.38 19.78 -18.32
C THR A 28 11.87 20.95 -17.48
N ASP A 29 11.10 21.84 -18.12
CA ASP A 29 10.35 22.87 -17.39
C ASP A 29 9.51 22.25 -16.28
N PHE A 30 9.67 22.78 -15.07
CA PHE A 30 8.95 22.30 -13.90
C PHE A 30 7.51 22.80 -13.93
N SER A 31 6.56 21.85 -13.99
CA SER A 31 5.15 22.12 -13.78
C SER A 31 4.72 21.61 -12.40
N GLN A 32 4.10 22.50 -11.60
CA GLN A 32 3.65 22.13 -10.27
C GLN A 32 2.41 21.22 -10.36
N VAL A 33 2.54 20.02 -9.84
CA VAL A 33 1.48 19.01 -9.76
C VAL A 33 1.03 18.90 -8.31
N TYR A 34 -0.26 18.66 -8.10
CA TYR A 34 -0.82 18.45 -6.77
C TYR A 34 -1.26 17.00 -6.62
N THR A 35 -1.06 16.44 -5.43
CA THR A 35 -1.37 15.05 -5.10
C THR A 35 -2.40 15.03 -3.98
N LEU A 36 -3.53 14.34 -4.19
CA LEU A 36 -4.55 14.07 -3.18
C LEU A 36 -4.56 12.58 -2.87
N ASN A 37 -4.33 12.22 -1.61
CA ASN A 37 -4.48 10.84 -1.13
C ASN A 37 -5.56 10.77 -0.07
N CYS A 38 -6.50 9.84 -0.19
CA CYS A 38 -7.48 9.53 0.84
C CYS A 38 -7.97 8.10 0.66
N ILE A 39 -7.78 7.27 1.69
CA ILE A 39 -8.26 5.88 1.69
C ILE A 39 -9.35 5.77 2.76
N ILE A 40 -10.56 5.46 2.33
CA ILE A 40 -11.72 5.34 3.21
C ILE A 40 -11.74 3.97 3.86
N ARG A 41 -11.72 3.98 5.18
CA ARG A 41 -11.85 2.82 6.05
C ARG A 41 -13.30 2.63 6.43
N THR A 42 -13.90 1.49 6.11
CA THR A 42 -15.28 1.21 6.52
C THR A 42 -15.41 0.73 7.97
N ASP A 43 -14.31 0.33 8.59
CA ASP A 43 -14.21 -0.14 9.97
C ASP A 43 -13.96 0.99 10.99
N SER A 44 -13.82 2.24 10.52
CA SER A 44 -13.45 3.40 11.33
C SER A 44 -14.32 4.60 10.95
N SER A 45 -14.63 5.48 11.91
CA SER A 45 -15.23 6.79 11.60
C SER A 45 -14.17 7.87 11.34
N PHE A 46 -12.92 7.59 11.71
CA PHE A 46 -11.77 8.46 11.49
C PHE A 46 -11.19 8.21 10.10
N GLN A 47 -11.34 9.22 9.23
CA GLN A 47 -10.82 9.23 7.86
C GLN A 47 -9.80 10.34 7.72
N VAL A 48 -8.77 10.09 6.91
CA VAL A 48 -7.65 11.02 6.70
C VAL A 48 -7.46 11.26 5.21
N ALA A 49 -7.15 12.50 4.86
CA ALA A 49 -6.71 12.89 3.53
C ALA A 49 -5.43 13.75 3.64
N THR A 50 -4.54 13.62 2.65
CA THR A 50 -3.34 14.44 2.53
C THR A 50 -3.32 15.11 1.18
N ILE A 51 -2.91 16.37 1.14
CA ILE A 51 -2.72 17.12 -0.10
C ILE A 51 -1.30 17.66 -0.12
N THR A 52 -0.53 17.30 -1.13
CA THR A 52 0.84 17.76 -1.31
C THR A 52 1.04 18.36 -2.70
N ARG A 53 2.11 19.13 -2.89
CA ARG A 53 2.58 19.58 -4.21
C ARG A 53 3.92 18.93 -4.57
N SER A 54 4.16 18.74 -5.87
CA SER A 54 5.51 18.52 -6.36
C SER A 54 6.37 19.74 -6.06
N TYR A 55 7.67 19.52 -5.99
CA TYR A 55 8.67 20.56 -5.79
C TYR A 55 9.84 20.30 -6.73
N ASN A 56 10.55 21.37 -7.08
CA ASN A 56 11.85 21.27 -7.72
C ASN A 56 12.93 21.58 -6.67
N VAL A 57 14.14 21.09 -6.90
CA VAL A 57 15.33 21.38 -6.11
C VAL A 57 16.40 21.98 -7.01
N ASP A 58 17.31 22.77 -6.44
CA ASP A 58 18.53 23.14 -7.16
C ASP A 58 19.42 21.90 -7.30
N GLY A 59 19.92 21.62 -8.51
CA GLY A 59 20.64 20.37 -8.81
C GLY A 59 19.73 19.13 -8.83
N TYR A 60 20.26 17.94 -8.55
CA TYR A 60 19.56 16.66 -8.76
C TYR A 60 19.24 15.89 -7.47
N ASP A 61 19.63 16.41 -6.30
CA ASP A 61 19.41 15.73 -5.03
C ASP A 61 18.07 16.14 -4.40
N PRO A 62 17.03 15.28 -4.41
CA PRO A 62 15.71 15.60 -3.85
C PRO A 62 15.70 15.71 -2.33
N TYR A 63 16.77 15.31 -1.62
CA TYR A 63 16.90 15.41 -0.16
C TYR A 63 17.32 16.80 0.31
N THR A 64 17.77 17.66 -0.60
CA THR A 64 18.07 19.06 -0.30
C THR A 64 16.81 19.87 0.06
N ASN A 65 15.64 19.46 -0.43
CA ASN A 65 14.38 20.11 -0.03
C ASN A 65 14.01 19.73 1.41
N THR A 66 13.95 20.73 2.28
CA THR A 66 13.51 20.59 3.68
C THR A 66 12.14 21.22 3.95
N ASP A 67 11.52 21.82 2.93
CA ASP A 67 10.18 22.38 3.01
C ASP A 67 9.11 21.29 2.83
N ASP A 68 8.18 21.23 3.78
CA ASP A 68 7.06 20.28 3.74
C ASP A 68 6.15 20.61 2.54
N PRO A 69 5.94 19.66 1.61
CA PRO A 69 5.12 19.90 0.42
C PRO A 69 3.61 19.97 0.70
N PHE A 70 3.16 19.84 1.95
CA PHE A 70 1.74 19.89 2.31
C PHE A 70 1.06 21.22 1.94
N ILE A 71 -0.16 21.12 1.39
CA ILE A 71 -0.99 22.28 1.07
C ILE A 71 -1.99 22.53 2.21
N LYS A 72 -1.80 23.64 2.94
CA LYS A 72 -2.73 24.14 3.97
C LYS A 72 -3.87 24.95 3.34
N GLY A 73 -5.01 25.02 4.04
CA GLY A 73 -6.15 25.86 3.66
C GLY A 73 -7.02 25.32 2.53
N ALA A 74 -6.87 24.06 2.12
CA ALA A 74 -7.76 23.42 1.16
C ALA A 74 -9.11 23.08 1.81
N LYS A 75 -10.21 23.24 1.06
CA LYS A 75 -11.54 22.78 1.50
C LYS A 75 -11.76 21.35 1.01
N VAL A 76 -11.67 20.38 1.92
CA VAL A 76 -11.80 18.96 1.58
C VAL A 76 -13.17 18.43 2.02
N ARG A 77 -13.92 17.88 1.06
CA ARG A 77 -15.29 17.39 1.21
C ARG A 77 -15.40 15.96 0.73
N ILE A 78 -16.06 15.12 1.51
CA ILE A 78 -16.50 13.79 1.08
C ILE A 78 -18.02 13.79 0.95
N TYR A 79 -18.52 13.30 -0.18
CA TYR A 79 -19.94 13.12 -0.45
C TYR A 79 -20.28 11.65 -0.36
N TYR A 80 -21.19 11.31 0.54
CA TYR A 80 -21.61 9.93 0.76
C TYR A 80 -23.04 9.89 1.30
N ASN A 81 -23.89 9.06 0.71
CA ASN A 81 -25.28 8.86 1.13
C ASN A 81 -26.04 10.19 1.35
N ASN A 82 -26.05 11.07 0.34
CA ASN A 82 -26.65 12.41 0.36
C ASN A 82 -26.12 13.39 1.42
N ASN A 83 -25.06 13.03 2.14
CA ASN A 83 -24.41 13.87 3.14
C ASN A 83 -23.07 14.40 2.64
N VAL A 84 -22.66 15.55 3.17
CA VAL A 84 -21.36 16.16 2.92
C VAL A 84 -20.57 16.19 4.22
N TYR A 85 -19.40 15.55 4.21
CA TYR A 85 -18.48 15.48 5.33
C TYR A 85 -17.30 16.39 5.04
N ASN A 86 -17.21 17.49 5.78
CA ASN A 86 -16.07 18.40 5.70
C ASN A 86 -14.91 17.87 6.56
N LEU A 87 -13.71 17.82 6.00
CA LEU A 87 -12.51 17.46 6.74
C LEU A 87 -11.89 18.72 7.33
N LYS A 88 -11.42 18.61 8.57
CA LYS A 88 -10.68 19.65 9.29
C LYS A 88 -9.18 19.41 9.14
N ASP A 89 -8.39 20.46 9.10
CA ASP A 89 -6.94 20.35 9.17
C ASP A 89 -6.45 20.08 10.60
N THR A 90 -5.35 19.35 10.71
CA THR A 90 -4.64 19.12 11.98
C THR A 90 -3.19 18.76 11.70
N SER A 91 -2.40 18.64 12.77
CA SER A 91 -1.03 18.15 12.70
C SER A 91 -0.69 17.19 13.83
N ILE A 92 0.35 16.38 13.62
CA ILE A 92 0.99 15.54 14.64
C ILE A 92 2.50 15.80 14.65
N ALA A 93 3.12 15.50 15.78
CA ALA A 93 4.57 15.55 15.92
C ALA A 93 5.23 14.65 14.87
N ARG A 94 6.29 15.18 14.26
CA ARG A 94 7.13 14.46 13.31
C ARG A 94 8.29 13.82 14.07
N SER A 95 8.75 12.66 13.61
CA SER A 95 9.92 11.99 14.20
C SER A 95 11.20 12.81 13.95
N ALA A 96 12.17 12.69 14.86
CA ALA A 96 13.39 13.49 14.85
C ALA A 96 14.34 13.17 13.67
N ASP A 97 14.15 12.01 13.03
CA ASP A 97 14.89 11.53 11.86
C ASP A 97 14.31 12.02 10.52
N SER A 98 13.24 12.81 10.53
CA SER A 98 12.66 13.34 9.30
C SER A 98 13.45 14.52 8.74
N ARG A 99 13.65 14.55 7.42
CA ARG A 99 14.27 15.71 6.72
C ARG A 99 13.45 17.00 6.83
N TYR A 100 12.14 16.88 7.04
CA TYR A 100 11.23 18.02 7.13
C TYR A 100 11.12 18.50 8.58
N LYS A 101 11.21 19.82 8.78
CA LYS A 101 11.19 20.42 10.13
C LYS A 101 9.79 20.72 10.66
N ALA A 102 8.79 20.78 9.78
CA ALA A 102 7.41 21.07 10.15
C ALA A 102 6.66 19.82 10.66
N PRO A 103 5.65 19.95 11.53
CA PRO A 103 4.76 18.86 11.91
C PRO A 103 4.11 18.19 10.69
N ILE A 104 3.74 16.91 10.81
CA ILE A 104 2.99 16.21 9.75
C ILE A 104 1.57 16.75 9.75
N ASN A 105 1.17 17.43 8.68
CA ASN A 105 -0.17 18.00 8.53
C ASN A 105 -1.06 17.04 7.72
N PHE A 106 -2.35 17.00 8.05
CA PHE A 106 -3.34 16.23 7.31
C PHE A 106 -4.76 16.79 7.54
N TYR A 107 -5.67 16.42 6.66
CA TYR A 107 -7.10 16.69 6.78
C TYR A 107 -7.80 15.45 7.34
N TYR A 108 -8.76 15.61 8.25
CA TYR A 108 -9.48 14.48 8.84
C TYR A 108 -10.96 14.76 9.12
N THR A 109 -11.73 13.68 9.22
CA THR A 109 -13.08 13.69 9.79
C THR A 109 -13.24 12.52 10.76
N LYS A 110 -14.09 12.67 11.78
CA LYS A 110 -14.50 11.61 12.72
C LYS A 110 -15.97 11.22 12.56
N ASN A 111 -16.65 11.81 11.57
CA ASN A 111 -18.10 11.76 11.43
C ASN A 111 -18.56 10.87 10.26
N LEU A 112 -17.62 10.35 9.46
CA LEU A 112 -17.93 9.50 8.32
C LEU A 112 -17.72 8.04 8.71
N PHE A 113 -18.80 7.33 8.98
CA PHE A 113 -18.82 5.88 9.22
C PHE A 113 -19.62 5.19 8.10
N PRO A 114 -18.95 4.73 7.02
CA PRO A 114 -19.64 4.18 5.87
C PRO A 114 -20.26 2.80 6.18
N GLN A 115 -21.58 2.68 6.11
CA GLN A 115 -22.31 1.45 6.46
C GLN A 115 -23.05 0.80 5.30
N HIS A 116 -23.25 1.53 4.20
CA HIS A 116 -24.00 1.08 3.03
C HIS A 116 -23.11 1.03 1.79
N SER A 117 -23.32 0.01 0.96
CA SER A 117 -22.58 -0.15 -0.29
C SER A 117 -23.10 0.83 -1.35
N LEU A 118 -22.64 2.09 -1.26
CA LEU A 118 -23.05 3.22 -2.09
C LEU A 118 -21.83 3.92 -2.68
N PRO A 119 -22.00 4.65 -3.80
CA PRO A 119 -20.96 5.51 -4.33
C PRO A 119 -20.49 6.54 -3.29
N ILE A 120 -19.19 6.85 -3.33
CA ILE A 120 -18.55 7.86 -2.51
C ILE A 120 -17.67 8.74 -3.38
N ARG A 121 -17.57 10.02 -3.02
CA ARG A 121 -16.81 11.00 -3.81
C ARG A 121 -16.03 11.92 -2.90
N ILE A 122 -14.83 12.29 -3.30
CA ILE A 122 -14.01 13.29 -2.63
C ILE A 122 -13.79 14.49 -3.55
N GLU A 123 -13.78 15.68 -2.97
CA GLU A 123 -13.32 16.91 -3.62
C GLU A 123 -12.43 17.69 -2.67
N ALA A 124 -11.35 18.26 -3.21
CA ALA A 124 -10.49 19.21 -2.54
C ALA A 124 -10.34 20.47 -3.40
N GLU A 125 -10.86 21.59 -2.90
CA GLU A 125 -10.65 22.90 -3.49
C GLU A 125 -9.42 23.53 -2.85
N LEU A 126 -8.36 23.70 -3.64
CA LEU A 126 -7.08 24.25 -3.20
C LEU A 126 -7.17 25.78 -3.06
N PRO A 127 -6.26 26.42 -2.28
CA PRO A 127 -6.25 27.88 -2.11
C PRO A 127 -6.14 28.68 -3.42
N ASN A 128 -5.56 28.08 -4.47
CA ASN A 128 -5.43 28.70 -5.79
C ASN A 128 -6.66 28.47 -6.69
N GLY A 129 -7.76 27.92 -6.17
CA GLY A 129 -8.99 27.63 -6.91
C GLY A 129 -8.98 26.33 -7.71
N LYS A 130 -7.84 25.62 -7.78
CA LYS A 130 -7.78 24.31 -8.45
C LYS A 130 -8.57 23.28 -7.65
N VAL A 131 -9.32 22.42 -8.35
CA VAL A 131 -10.09 21.34 -7.72
C VAL A 131 -9.45 20.00 -8.05
N LEU A 132 -9.24 19.19 -7.02
CA LEU A 132 -8.89 17.77 -7.13
C LEU A 132 -10.13 16.95 -6.75
N SER A 133 -10.47 15.93 -7.52
CA SER A 133 -11.65 15.13 -7.23
C SER A 133 -11.50 13.67 -7.63
N SER A 134 -12.20 12.78 -6.94
CA SER A 134 -12.30 11.38 -7.34
C SER A 134 -13.58 10.74 -6.80
N SER A 135 -13.91 9.57 -7.33
CA SER A 135 -15.06 8.77 -6.92
C SER A 135 -14.66 7.32 -6.75
N GLY A 136 -15.31 6.64 -5.82
CA GLY A 136 -15.15 5.23 -5.54
C GLY A 136 -16.47 4.64 -5.05
N GLU A 137 -16.40 3.43 -4.52
CA GLU A 137 -17.55 2.71 -4.01
C GLU A 137 -17.25 2.18 -2.63
N ILE A 138 -18.17 2.38 -1.67
CA ILE A 138 -18.06 1.74 -0.36
C ILE A 138 -18.45 0.28 -0.51
N ILE A 139 -17.64 -0.61 0.06
CA ILE A 139 -17.97 -2.01 0.24
C ILE A 139 -18.35 -2.20 1.69
N SER A 140 -19.64 -2.34 2.02
CA SER A 140 -20.02 -2.41 3.43
C SER A 140 -19.45 -3.67 4.12
N PRO A 141 -18.99 -3.56 5.37
CA PRO A 141 -18.65 -4.75 6.17
C PRO A 141 -19.87 -5.65 6.39
N ASN A 142 -21.10 -5.13 6.34
CA ASN A 142 -22.30 -5.93 6.57
C ASN A 142 -22.71 -6.74 5.33
N THR A 143 -22.17 -6.42 4.16
CA THR A 143 -22.44 -7.14 2.92
C THR A 143 -21.46 -8.28 2.66
N LEU A 144 -20.44 -8.45 3.50
CA LEU A 144 -19.45 -9.52 3.38
C LEU A 144 -19.58 -10.50 4.55
N TYR A 145 -19.83 -11.76 4.21
CA TYR A 145 -19.73 -12.87 5.15
C TYR A 145 -18.55 -13.76 4.76
N LEU A 146 -17.90 -14.34 5.76
CA LEU A 146 -16.68 -15.10 5.62
C LEU A 146 -16.81 -16.38 6.46
N TYR A 147 -16.38 -17.52 5.92
CA TYR A 147 -16.36 -18.80 6.61
C TYR A 147 -15.16 -19.65 6.14
N SER A 148 -14.78 -20.64 6.94
CA SER A 148 -13.68 -21.57 6.65
C SER A 148 -14.22 -22.99 6.54
N SER A 149 -13.57 -23.82 5.73
CA SER A 149 -13.84 -25.26 5.66
C SER A 149 -13.44 -26.00 6.93
N SER A 150 -12.58 -25.39 7.77
CA SER A 150 -12.14 -25.94 9.05
C SER A 150 -12.03 -24.83 10.10
N PRO A 151 -12.51 -25.04 11.34
CA PRO A 151 -12.35 -24.09 12.43
C PRO A 151 -10.91 -24.04 12.98
N SER A 152 -10.09 -25.05 12.70
CA SER A 152 -8.72 -25.16 13.20
C SER A 152 -7.73 -25.64 12.14
N ILE A 153 -6.46 -25.31 12.31
CA ILE A 153 -5.36 -25.87 11.50
C ILE A 153 -5.01 -27.27 12.05
N PRO A 154 -5.26 -28.36 11.29
CA PRO A 154 -5.05 -29.72 11.75
C PRO A 154 -3.56 -30.11 11.74
N SER A 155 -3.17 -30.99 12.65
CA SER A 155 -1.81 -31.53 12.76
C SER A 155 -1.44 -32.57 11.68
N LEU A 156 -2.41 -33.19 11.00
CA LEU A 156 -2.19 -34.43 10.25
C LEU A 156 -2.99 -34.46 8.94
N ASN A 157 -2.46 -33.82 7.88
CA ASN A 157 -2.50 -34.29 6.49
C ASN A 157 -1.83 -33.24 5.57
N PRO A 158 -0.56 -33.42 5.16
CA PRO A 158 0.20 -32.43 4.39
C PRO A 158 -0.43 -32.07 3.03
N THR A 159 -1.16 -33.01 2.41
CA THR A 159 -1.83 -32.80 1.12
C THR A 159 -3.20 -32.14 1.24
N SER A 160 -3.67 -31.89 2.47
CA SER A 160 -4.94 -31.21 2.70
C SER A 160 -4.78 -29.69 2.59
N ARG A 161 -5.92 -29.00 2.38
CA ARG A 161 -5.98 -27.55 2.29
C ARG A 161 -7.08 -27.01 3.19
N ILE A 162 -6.85 -25.83 3.75
CA ILE A 162 -7.89 -25.05 4.43
C ILE A 162 -8.42 -24.05 3.41
N ASN A 163 -9.72 -24.14 3.11
CA ASN A 163 -10.38 -23.23 2.20
C ASN A 163 -11.15 -22.19 3.00
N PHE A 164 -10.91 -20.93 2.69
CA PHE A 164 -11.72 -19.81 3.12
C PHE A 164 -12.65 -19.45 1.99
N ASN A 165 -13.92 -19.26 2.31
CA ASN A 165 -14.94 -18.86 1.36
C ASN A 165 -15.63 -17.60 1.90
N TRP A 166 -16.01 -16.72 1.01
CA TRP A 166 -16.80 -15.54 1.35
C TRP A 166 -17.93 -15.37 0.36
N GLY A 167 -18.89 -14.55 0.73
CA GLY A 167 -19.92 -14.14 -0.19
C GLY A 167 -20.41 -12.73 0.06
N GLU A 168 -21.19 -12.29 -0.91
CA GLU A 168 -21.65 -10.92 -1.05
C GLU A 168 -23.17 -10.91 -0.87
N LEU A 169 -23.66 -10.18 0.14
CA LEU A 169 -25.08 -9.99 0.40
C LEU A 169 -25.47 -8.55 0.07
N GLY A 170 -26.43 -8.35 -0.83
CA GLY A 170 -26.99 -7.02 -1.06
C GLY A 170 -26.01 -6.00 -1.66
N LEU A 171 -24.94 -6.45 -2.32
CA LEU A 171 -24.19 -5.56 -3.20
C LEU A 171 -25.11 -5.15 -4.34
N ILE A 172 -25.33 -3.84 -4.48
CA ILE A 172 -26.15 -3.29 -5.56
C ILE A 172 -25.44 -3.65 -6.87
N TYR A 173 -26.17 -4.20 -7.85
CA TYR A 173 -25.68 -4.60 -9.19
C TYR A 173 -24.93 -3.51 -9.99
N ARG A 174 -24.72 -2.32 -9.42
CA ARG A 174 -23.99 -1.19 -9.98
C ARG A 174 -22.54 -1.10 -9.50
N THR A 175 -22.11 -1.91 -8.53
CA THR A 175 -20.71 -1.86 -8.07
C THR A 175 -19.79 -2.35 -9.19
N LYS A 176 -18.72 -1.59 -9.50
CA LYS A 176 -17.73 -1.87 -10.58
C LYS A 176 -16.84 -3.10 -10.33
N GLY A 177 -17.32 -4.07 -9.56
CA GLY A 177 -16.59 -5.25 -9.12
C GLY A 177 -15.87 -4.99 -7.79
N VAL A 178 -16.00 -5.93 -6.86
CA VAL A 178 -15.20 -5.95 -5.63
C VAL A 178 -13.88 -6.66 -5.92
N TYR A 179 -12.80 -6.12 -5.37
CA TYR A 179 -11.47 -6.69 -5.47
C TYR A 179 -11.04 -7.25 -4.13
N TYR A 180 -10.65 -8.52 -4.13
CA TYR A 180 -10.30 -9.27 -2.93
C TYR A 180 -8.80 -9.50 -2.85
N ALA A 181 -8.23 -9.23 -1.68
CA ALA A 181 -6.86 -9.56 -1.32
C ALA A 181 -6.88 -10.42 -0.05
N PRO A 182 -7.00 -11.75 -0.19
CA PRO A 182 -6.97 -12.67 0.94
C PRO A 182 -5.53 -12.83 1.46
N GLU A 183 -5.37 -12.99 2.78
CA GLU A 183 -4.09 -13.18 3.45
C GLU A 183 -4.28 -14.13 4.64
N LEU A 184 -3.44 -15.15 4.78
CA LEU A 184 -3.33 -15.96 5.99
C LEU A 184 -2.05 -15.57 6.72
N ALA A 185 -2.14 -15.41 8.03
CA ALA A 185 -0.98 -15.12 8.86
C ALA A 185 -1.04 -15.78 10.23
N ILE A 186 0.13 -16.07 10.78
CA ILE A 186 0.35 -16.62 12.12
C ILE A 186 0.87 -15.50 13.01
N LEU A 187 0.18 -15.22 14.11
CA LEU A 187 0.68 -14.37 15.18
C LEU A 187 1.51 -15.19 16.14
N TYR A 188 2.67 -14.65 16.49
CA TYR A 188 3.54 -15.25 17.48
C TYR A 188 4.27 -14.17 18.27
N THR A 189 4.71 -14.54 19.47
CA THR A 189 5.61 -13.72 20.27
C THR A 189 6.97 -14.39 20.34
N HIS A 190 8.01 -13.58 20.34
CA HIS A 190 9.37 -14.04 20.58
C HIS A 190 9.89 -13.33 21.82
N GLU A 191 10.32 -14.13 22.80
CA GLU A 191 10.87 -13.69 24.06
C GLU A 191 12.40 -13.80 24.01
N LYS A 192 13.09 -12.66 23.98
CA LYS A 192 14.55 -12.58 24.00
C LYS A 192 14.99 -11.61 25.07
N ASP A 193 15.90 -12.05 25.93
CA ASP A 193 16.45 -11.25 27.05
C ASP A 193 15.36 -10.64 27.96
N GLY A 194 14.26 -11.37 28.17
CA GLY A 194 13.12 -10.95 28.99
C GLY A 194 12.16 -9.96 28.31
N VAL A 195 12.43 -9.56 27.05
CA VAL A 195 11.56 -8.70 26.25
C VAL A 195 10.68 -9.57 25.34
N LYS A 196 9.36 -9.39 25.44
CA LYS A 196 8.39 -10.03 24.55
C LYS A 196 8.04 -9.09 23.40
N THR A 197 8.28 -9.54 22.17
CA THR A 197 7.95 -8.79 20.96
C THR A 197 6.96 -9.59 20.13
N ASN A 198 5.92 -8.90 19.63
CA ASN A 198 4.88 -9.50 18.79
C ASN A 198 5.29 -9.45 17.32
N TYR A 199 5.09 -10.56 16.63
CA TYR A 199 5.41 -10.72 15.21
C TYR A 199 4.25 -11.37 14.46
N GLN A 200 4.27 -11.18 13.15
CA GLN A 200 3.33 -11.80 12.22
C GLN A 200 4.11 -12.49 11.10
N LYS A 201 3.82 -13.76 10.86
CA LYS A 201 4.33 -14.52 9.70
C LYS A 201 3.23 -14.67 8.67
N LYS A 202 3.43 -14.13 7.46
CA LYS A 202 2.52 -14.39 6.32
C LYS A 202 2.71 -15.80 5.82
N VAL A 203 1.61 -16.43 5.41
CA VAL A 203 1.58 -17.80 4.90
C VAL A 203 1.26 -17.76 3.40
N ALA A 204 2.05 -18.49 2.60
CA ALA A 204 1.78 -18.68 1.17
C ALA A 204 0.58 -19.62 0.97
N MET A 205 -0.11 -19.53 -0.17
CA MET A 205 -1.15 -20.52 -0.52
C MET A 205 -0.55 -21.91 -0.71
N TYR A 206 0.56 -21.96 -1.45
CA TYR A 206 1.33 -23.15 -1.76
C TYR A 206 2.74 -22.75 -2.19
N TYR A 207 3.60 -23.75 -2.36
CA TYR A 207 4.96 -23.60 -2.85
C TYR A 207 5.05 -24.34 -4.19
N ILE A 208 5.69 -23.77 -5.22
CA ILE A 208 5.75 -24.39 -6.55
C ILE A 208 6.50 -25.73 -6.48
N PRO A 209 5.85 -26.86 -6.81
CA PRO A 209 6.50 -28.17 -6.77
C PRO A 209 7.67 -28.24 -7.75
N GLY A 210 8.81 -28.77 -7.30
CA GLY A 210 10.00 -28.96 -8.15
C GLY A 210 10.82 -27.68 -8.44
N SER A 211 10.44 -26.52 -7.89
CA SER A 211 11.28 -25.32 -7.93
C SER A 211 12.51 -25.51 -7.01
N PRO A 212 13.74 -25.19 -7.45
CA PRO A 212 14.96 -25.34 -6.64
C PRO A 212 14.87 -24.67 -5.27
N ASP A 213 14.17 -23.54 -5.22
CA ASP A 213 14.06 -22.70 -4.01
C ASP A 213 12.69 -22.82 -3.34
N LYS A 214 11.81 -23.70 -3.84
CA LYS A 214 10.41 -23.81 -3.40
C LYS A 214 9.78 -22.41 -3.36
N GLN A 215 9.60 -21.79 -4.53
CA GLN A 215 9.10 -20.43 -4.58
C GLN A 215 7.67 -20.33 -3.95
N PRO A 216 7.44 -19.44 -2.97
CA PRO A 216 6.14 -19.29 -2.34
C PRO A 216 5.16 -18.55 -3.25
N VAL A 217 3.94 -19.05 -3.37
CA VAL A 217 2.85 -18.40 -4.11
C VAL A 217 1.85 -17.80 -3.13
N TYR A 218 1.81 -16.47 -3.08
CA TYR A 218 0.84 -15.73 -2.28
C TYR A 218 -0.42 -15.40 -3.09
N PRO A 219 -1.58 -15.24 -2.43
CA PRO A 219 -2.77 -14.80 -3.12
C PRO A 219 -2.57 -13.43 -3.78
N GLN A 220 -3.02 -13.32 -5.04
CA GLN A 220 -3.01 -12.08 -5.79
C GLN A 220 -4.32 -11.33 -5.57
N ILE A 221 -4.34 -10.02 -5.86
CA ILE A 221 -5.59 -9.27 -5.87
C ILE A 221 -6.41 -9.74 -7.07
N GLN A 222 -7.63 -10.18 -6.83
CA GLN A 222 -8.50 -10.70 -7.87
C GLN A 222 -9.94 -10.23 -7.67
N THR A 223 -10.70 -10.20 -8.75
CA THR A 223 -12.15 -9.98 -8.73
C THR A 223 -12.86 -11.27 -9.16
N ASN A 224 -14.15 -11.40 -8.85
CA ASN A 224 -14.97 -12.58 -9.14
C ASN A 224 -14.45 -13.89 -8.54
N ILE A 225 -13.66 -13.82 -7.48
CA ILE A 225 -13.29 -14.96 -6.65
C ILE A 225 -14.00 -14.87 -5.30
N LEU A 226 -14.47 -16.01 -4.82
CA LEU A 226 -15.19 -16.15 -3.56
C LEU A 226 -14.54 -17.16 -2.62
N SER A 227 -13.31 -17.59 -2.94
CA SER A 227 -12.56 -18.52 -2.11
C SER A 227 -11.04 -18.37 -2.26
N ALA A 228 -10.33 -18.78 -1.22
CA ALA A 228 -8.87 -18.91 -1.21
C ALA A 228 -8.48 -20.15 -0.39
N GLY A 229 -7.64 -21.00 -0.97
CA GLY A 229 -7.14 -22.22 -0.32
C GLY A 229 -5.67 -22.09 0.08
N PHE A 230 -5.34 -22.59 1.27
CA PHE A 230 -3.97 -22.67 1.78
C PHE A 230 -3.63 -24.12 2.09
N GLU A 231 -2.57 -24.63 1.48
CA GLU A 231 -2.07 -25.99 1.72
C GLU A 231 -1.50 -26.09 3.13
N ILE A 232 -1.75 -27.22 3.80
CA ILE A 232 -1.15 -27.47 5.12
C ILE A 232 0.37 -27.46 5.03
N ASP A 233 0.97 -27.95 3.95
CA ASP A 233 2.41 -27.87 3.72
C ASP A 233 2.95 -26.43 3.71
N ALA A 234 2.20 -25.47 3.17
CA ALA A 234 2.61 -24.08 3.19
C ALA A 234 2.55 -23.49 4.60
N ILE A 235 1.56 -23.89 5.40
CA ILE A 235 1.44 -23.52 6.82
C ILE A 235 2.59 -24.12 7.63
N THR A 236 2.89 -25.42 7.42
CA THR A 236 4.02 -26.13 8.03
C THR A 236 5.33 -25.40 7.74
N ARG A 237 5.60 -25.03 6.48
CA ARG A 237 6.79 -24.25 6.12
C ARG A 237 6.83 -22.90 6.83
N ALA A 238 5.71 -22.17 6.85
CA ALA A 238 5.66 -20.90 7.56
C ALA A 238 5.99 -21.06 9.05
N MET A 239 5.53 -22.15 9.68
CA MET A 239 5.89 -22.51 11.06
C MET A 239 7.37 -22.83 11.22
N GLU A 240 7.98 -23.60 10.31
CA GLU A 240 9.44 -23.88 10.32
C GLU A 240 10.26 -22.59 10.19
N GLU A 241 9.81 -21.67 9.34
CA GLU A 241 10.51 -20.41 9.04
C GLU A 241 10.48 -19.41 10.22
N ILE A 242 9.52 -19.53 11.16
CA ILE A 242 9.39 -18.61 12.31
C ILE A 242 10.67 -18.57 13.16
N SER A 243 11.29 -19.72 13.41
CA SER A 243 12.52 -19.84 14.20
C SER A 243 13.72 -20.24 13.34
N SER A 244 13.71 -19.92 12.04
CA SER A 244 14.81 -20.29 11.14
C SER A 244 16.13 -19.67 11.62
N GLY A 245 17.12 -20.51 11.87
CA GLY A 245 18.43 -20.10 12.40
C GLY A 245 18.48 -19.91 13.93
N ASP A 246 17.39 -20.12 14.67
CA ASP A 246 17.39 -20.07 16.14
C ASP A 246 17.25 -21.49 16.75
N PRO A 247 18.24 -21.96 17.54
CA PRO A 247 18.15 -23.26 18.20
C PRO A 247 17.17 -23.29 19.39
N ASN A 248 16.85 -22.15 20.00
CA ASN A 248 16.00 -22.07 21.18
C ASN A 248 14.54 -21.76 20.83
N LYS A 249 13.89 -22.73 20.19
CA LYS A 249 12.49 -22.62 19.74
C LYS A 249 11.48 -22.37 20.87
N LYS A 250 11.82 -22.70 22.12
CA LYS A 250 10.95 -22.44 23.28
C LYS A 250 10.73 -20.95 23.55
N ASN A 251 11.60 -20.08 23.04
CA ASN A 251 11.41 -18.63 23.16
C ASN A 251 10.26 -18.11 22.29
N TYR A 252 9.76 -18.92 21.36
CA TYR A 252 8.65 -18.59 20.48
C TYR A 252 7.35 -19.14 21.04
N ARG A 253 6.33 -18.29 21.10
CA ARG A 253 4.97 -18.69 21.48
C ARG A 253 4.01 -18.35 20.34
N ILE A 254 3.36 -19.36 19.80
CA ILE A 254 2.34 -19.21 18.77
C ILE A 254 1.02 -18.87 19.44
N GLU A 255 0.39 -17.76 19.04
CA GLU A 255 -0.85 -17.31 19.67
C GLU A 255 -2.07 -17.81 18.91
N LYS A 256 -2.14 -17.53 17.60
CA LYS A 256 -3.24 -17.90 16.71
C LYS A 256 -2.87 -17.67 15.26
N ALA A 257 -3.65 -18.26 14.36
CA ALA A 257 -3.67 -17.83 12.97
C ALA A 257 -4.91 -16.95 12.72
N PHE A 258 -4.84 -16.10 11.71
CA PHE A 258 -6.01 -15.41 11.20
C PHE A 258 -5.97 -15.36 9.69
N PHE A 259 -7.14 -15.61 9.10
CA PHE A 259 -7.38 -15.29 7.71
C PHE A 259 -7.98 -13.88 7.64
N ARG A 260 -7.36 -12.99 6.87
CA ARG A 260 -7.80 -11.64 6.61
C ARG A 260 -8.22 -11.51 5.15
N LEU A 261 -9.46 -11.11 4.92
CA LEU A 261 -9.97 -10.70 3.62
C LEU A 261 -10.04 -9.17 3.56
N LEU A 262 -9.19 -8.58 2.72
CA LEU A 262 -9.30 -7.17 2.36
C LEU A 262 -10.13 -7.06 1.09
N ALA A 263 -11.29 -6.41 1.17
CA ALA A 263 -12.14 -6.08 0.03
C ALA A 263 -11.99 -4.60 -0.31
N MET A 264 -11.72 -4.29 -1.57
CA MET A 264 -11.35 -2.95 -2.04
C MET A 264 -12.14 -2.57 -3.28
N ASP A 265 -12.32 -1.25 -3.46
CA ASP A 265 -12.79 -0.72 -4.72
C ASP A 265 -11.70 -0.75 -5.80
N ALA A 266 -12.10 -0.52 -7.06
CA ALA A 266 -11.20 -0.58 -8.20
C ALA A 266 -10.02 0.41 -8.09
N GLY A 267 -10.27 1.60 -7.54
CA GLY A 267 -9.27 2.65 -7.37
C GLY A 267 -8.12 2.19 -6.48
N LEU A 268 -8.44 1.69 -5.29
CA LEU A 268 -7.43 1.19 -4.36
C LEU A 268 -6.79 -0.12 -4.85
N ALA A 269 -7.56 -1.03 -5.44
CA ALA A 269 -7.05 -2.30 -5.95
C ALA A 269 -6.01 -2.11 -7.06
N THR A 270 -6.22 -1.14 -7.95
CA THR A 270 -5.27 -0.79 -9.02
C THR A 270 -3.95 -0.30 -8.42
N PHE A 271 -4.04 0.61 -7.46
CA PHE A 271 -2.87 1.15 -6.77
C PHE A 271 -2.08 0.06 -6.03
N TYR A 272 -2.77 -0.78 -5.26
CA TYR A 272 -2.13 -1.86 -4.48
C TYR A 272 -1.51 -2.94 -5.37
N SER A 273 -2.15 -3.29 -6.50
CA SER A 273 -1.62 -4.26 -7.47
C SER A 273 -0.32 -3.77 -8.10
N ALA A 274 -0.29 -2.50 -8.49
CA ALA A 274 0.89 -1.92 -9.10
C ALA A 274 2.06 -1.84 -8.12
N GLN A 275 1.83 -1.42 -6.88
CA GLN A 275 2.91 -1.43 -5.88
C GLN A 275 3.53 -2.81 -5.70
N LYS A 276 2.72 -3.88 -5.69
CA LYS A 276 3.22 -5.25 -5.60
C LYS A 276 4.07 -5.66 -6.81
N ILE A 277 3.67 -5.27 -8.03
CA ILE A 277 4.42 -5.56 -9.26
C ILE A 277 5.75 -4.80 -9.31
N PHE A 278 5.81 -3.59 -8.75
CA PHE A 278 7.03 -2.78 -8.73
C PHE A 278 8.05 -3.18 -7.67
N LEU A 279 7.63 -3.93 -6.65
CA LEU A 279 8.52 -4.52 -5.65
C LEU A 279 9.10 -5.86 -6.11
N ASP A 280 8.85 -6.29 -7.35
CA ASP A 280 9.42 -7.50 -7.91
C ASP A 280 10.92 -7.28 -8.26
N GLU A 281 11.78 -8.08 -7.61
CA GLU A 281 13.24 -7.91 -7.57
C GLU A 281 13.94 -8.15 -8.92
N PHE A 282 13.22 -8.63 -9.93
CA PHE A 282 13.78 -9.01 -11.23
C PHE A 282 13.83 -7.88 -12.26
N SER A 283 13.51 -6.64 -11.89
CA SER A 283 13.62 -5.52 -12.84
C SER A 283 14.05 -4.20 -12.20
N VAL A 284 15.24 -3.71 -12.60
CA VAL A 284 15.62 -2.30 -12.40
C VAL A 284 14.77 -1.47 -13.36
N ARG A 285 13.69 -0.87 -12.84
CA ARG A 285 12.82 0.04 -13.61
C ARG A 285 13.05 1.46 -13.13
N LEU A 286 13.44 2.34 -14.04
CA LEU A 286 13.73 3.76 -13.74
C LEU A 286 12.46 4.57 -13.43
N ASN A 287 11.28 4.08 -13.81
CA ASN A 287 10.01 4.80 -13.67
C ASN A 287 9.01 3.98 -12.83
N GLN A 288 8.64 4.48 -11.65
CA GLN A 288 7.48 4.01 -10.89
C GLN A 288 6.20 4.41 -11.65
N PRO A 289 5.13 3.59 -11.68
CA PRO A 289 3.97 3.93 -12.50
C PRO A 289 3.23 5.08 -11.80
N GLU A 290 2.95 6.15 -12.54
CA GLU A 290 2.11 7.23 -12.05
C GLU A 290 0.65 6.78 -12.07
N ILE A 291 0.24 6.02 -11.05
CA ILE A 291 -1.15 5.60 -10.91
C ILE A 291 -1.90 6.66 -10.14
N THR A 292 -2.87 7.27 -10.82
CA THR A 292 -3.81 8.22 -10.25
C THR A 292 -5.22 7.89 -10.68
N ASN A 293 -6.17 8.00 -9.75
CA ASN A 293 -7.59 8.14 -10.06
C ASN A 293 -8.15 9.49 -9.61
N ILE A 294 -7.27 10.46 -9.35
CA ILE A 294 -7.62 11.84 -9.02
C ILE A 294 -7.71 12.65 -10.32
N THR A 295 -8.88 13.23 -10.58
CA THR A 295 -9.03 14.26 -11.61
C THR A 295 -8.45 15.58 -11.11
N GLY A 296 -7.69 16.26 -11.97
CA GLY A 296 -7.02 17.53 -11.65
C GLY A 296 -5.63 17.38 -11.03
N GLY A 297 -5.16 16.17 -10.71
CA GLY A 297 -3.86 15.95 -10.10
C GLY A 297 -3.46 14.49 -10.03
N LEU A 298 -2.57 14.17 -9.10
CA LEU A 298 -2.11 12.81 -8.82
C LEU A 298 -2.68 12.29 -7.50
N GLY A 299 -2.41 11.02 -7.21
CA GLY A 299 -2.69 10.40 -5.93
C GLY A 299 -3.78 9.33 -6.00
N VAL A 300 -4.21 8.86 -4.82
CA VAL A 300 -5.16 7.75 -4.72
C VAL A 300 -6.37 8.12 -3.89
N PHE A 301 -7.55 7.85 -4.44
CA PHE A 301 -8.77 7.75 -3.67
C PHE A 301 -9.31 6.33 -3.77
N GLY A 302 -9.73 5.75 -2.66
CA GLY A 302 -10.36 4.45 -2.71
C GLY A 302 -10.88 4.04 -1.35
N THR A 303 -11.47 2.86 -1.30
CA THR A 303 -12.12 2.36 -0.09
C THR A 303 -11.67 0.93 0.18
N TYR A 304 -11.65 0.56 1.45
CA TYR A 304 -11.50 -0.84 1.81
C TYR A 304 -12.28 -1.23 3.05
N THR A 305 -12.50 -2.54 3.11
CA THR A 305 -13.14 -3.24 4.21
C THR A 305 -12.32 -4.46 4.56
N ILE A 306 -12.09 -4.66 5.86
CA ILE A 306 -11.41 -5.83 6.38
C ILE A 306 -12.43 -6.74 7.05
N LYS A 307 -12.39 -8.02 6.69
CA LYS A 307 -13.00 -9.11 7.44
C LYS A 307 -11.94 -10.10 7.85
N ASN A 308 -12.06 -10.66 9.04
CA ASN A 308 -11.14 -11.67 9.52
C ASN A 308 -11.89 -12.84 10.15
N ILE A 309 -11.26 -14.02 10.06
CA ILE A 309 -11.57 -15.18 10.87
C ILE A 309 -10.31 -15.54 11.64
N GLU A 310 -10.47 -15.72 12.94
CA GLU A 310 -9.42 -16.31 13.77
C GLU A 310 -9.50 -17.84 13.67
N LEU A 311 -8.34 -18.48 13.59
CA LEU A 311 -8.20 -19.92 13.52
C LEU A 311 -7.35 -20.38 14.68
N GLU A 312 -7.87 -21.38 15.38
CA GLU A 312 -7.08 -22.10 16.36
C GLU A 312 -6.05 -22.97 15.64
N ILE A 313 -4.81 -22.92 16.12
CA ILE A 313 -3.76 -23.84 15.68
C ILE A 313 -3.67 -24.93 16.75
N GLN A 314 -3.85 -26.19 16.34
CA GLN A 314 -3.87 -27.28 17.31
C GLN A 314 -2.57 -27.32 18.13
N PRO A 315 -2.63 -27.43 19.47
CA PRO A 315 -1.43 -27.48 20.32
C PRO A 315 -0.41 -28.52 19.88
N ALA A 316 -0.85 -29.73 19.53
CA ALA A 316 0.03 -30.79 19.04
C ALA A 316 0.82 -30.39 17.77
N PHE A 317 0.22 -29.57 16.90
CA PHE A 317 0.91 -29.04 15.73
C PHE A 317 1.97 -28.01 16.13
N ILE A 318 1.64 -27.09 17.04
CA ILE A 318 2.59 -26.09 17.57
C ILE A 318 3.78 -26.77 18.27
N GLU A 319 3.50 -27.74 19.13
CA GLU A 319 4.50 -28.50 19.89
C GLU A 319 5.43 -29.31 18.98
N SER A 320 4.93 -29.79 17.83
CA SER A 320 5.76 -30.53 16.87
C SER A 320 6.94 -29.70 16.33
N PHE A 321 6.84 -28.36 16.37
CA PHE A 321 7.95 -27.45 16.03
C PHE A 321 8.78 -27.03 17.25
N GLY A 322 8.42 -27.41 18.47
CA GLY A 322 9.10 -27.02 19.71
C GLY A 322 8.73 -25.64 20.25
N TYR A 323 7.61 -25.07 19.79
CA TYR A 323 7.09 -23.78 20.24
C TYR A 323 6.16 -23.90 21.45
N ARG A 324 5.95 -22.78 22.15
CA ARG A 324 4.90 -22.64 23.19
C ARG A 324 3.57 -22.20 22.57
N TYR A 325 2.46 -22.39 23.29
CA TYR A 325 1.12 -21.88 22.96
C TYR A 325 0.47 -21.26 24.21
#